data_AF-A0A925QT03-F1
#
_entry.id   AF-A0A925QT03-F1
#
_cell.length_a   1.000
_cell.length_b   1.000
_cell.length_c   1.000
_cell.angle_alpha   90.00
_cell.angle_beta   90.00
_cell.angle_gamma   90.00
#
_symmetry.space_group_name_H-M   'P 1'
#
loop_
_entity.id
_entity.type
_entity.pdbx_description
1 polymer ?
#
loop_
_entity_poly.entity_id
_entity_poly.type
_entity_poly.pdbx_seq_one_letter_code
_entity_poly.pdbx_strand_id
1 'polypeptide(L)'
;MNFGTPEKRKLLKRHNRECDEVFEAWQAYEMLPCPPLPEAPHFPEDLHDMRCGAKTRKGTPCKQKAIYGNGRCKFHGGLSTGPRTAEGKARSARNWTKRTLPKR
;
A
#
# COMPACT_ATOMS: atom_id res chain seq x y z
N MET A 1 13.54 -8.68 -11.73
CA MET A 1 12.22 -8.00 -11.76
C MET A 1 12.10 -7.17 -10.48
N ASN A 2 11.64 -5.92 -10.57
CA ASN A 2 11.44 -5.10 -9.38
C ASN A 2 10.17 -5.55 -8.62
N PHE A 3 10.31 -6.36 -7.56
CA PHE A 3 9.17 -6.83 -6.77
C PHE A 3 8.98 -5.99 -5.50
N GLY A 4 7.73 -5.83 -5.06
CA GLY A 4 7.36 -5.10 -3.85
C GLY A 4 7.73 -5.86 -2.58
N THR A 5 9.00 -5.72 -2.19
CA THR A 5 9.55 -6.20 -0.92
C THR A 5 8.88 -5.49 0.28
N PRO A 6 9.04 -5.98 1.53
CA PRO A 6 8.59 -5.25 2.72
C PRO A 6 9.15 -3.81 2.80
N GLU A 7 10.42 -3.62 2.47
CA GLU A 7 11.13 -2.34 2.51
C GLU A 7 10.54 -1.38 1.48
N LYS A 8 10.38 -1.83 0.23
CA LYS A 8 9.77 -1.02 -0.84
C LYS A 8 8.33 -0.64 -0.55
N ARG A 9 7.57 -1.50 0.12
CA ARG A 9 6.23 -1.16 0.59
C ARG A 9 6.23 -0.10 1.69
N LYS A 10 7.17 -0.16 2.62
CA LYS A 10 7.34 0.88 3.65
C LYS A 10 7.71 2.21 3.00
N LEU A 11 8.62 2.18 2.02
CA LEU A 11 9.02 3.34 1.23
C LEU A 11 7.83 3.97 0.49
N LEU A 12 7.04 3.16 -0.23
CA LEU A 12 5.83 3.64 -0.92
C LEU A 12 4.84 4.28 0.06
N LYS A 13 4.60 3.65 1.21
CA LYS A 13 3.71 4.21 2.23
C LYS A 13 4.21 5.54 2.79
N ARG A 14 5.52 5.68 2.98
CA ARG A 14 6.13 6.92 3.44
C ARG A 14 5.95 8.03 2.40
N HIS A 15 6.30 7.75 1.15
CA HIS A 15 6.12 8.70 0.04
C HIS A 15 4.66 9.13 -0.11
N ASN A 16 3.71 8.19 -0.09
CA ASN A 16 2.30 8.54 -0.18
C ASN A 16 1.86 9.45 0.98
N ARG A 17 2.33 9.18 2.19
CA ARG A 17 2.06 10.04 3.35
C ARG A 17 2.65 11.43 3.19
N GLU A 18 3.88 11.54 2.68
CA GLU A 18 4.52 12.83 2.38
C GLU A 18 3.69 13.62 1.34
N CYS A 19 3.20 12.94 0.29
CA CYS A 19 2.31 13.55 -0.70
C CYS A 19 0.96 13.98 -0.08
N ASP A 20 0.37 13.15 0.77
CA ASP A 20 -0.88 13.47 1.48
C ASP A 20 -0.68 14.70 2.38
N GLU A 21 0.41 14.77 3.14
CA GLU A 21 0.75 15.92 4.01
C GLU A 21 0.92 17.21 3.19
N VAL A 22 1.60 17.15 2.05
CA VAL A 22 1.75 18.28 1.12
C VAL A 22 0.39 18.73 0.55
N PHE A 23 -0.47 17.77 0.22
CA PHE A 23 -1.80 18.06 -0.32
C PHE A 23 -2.76 18.64 0.72
N GLU A 24 -2.75 18.12 1.95
CA GLU A 24 -3.52 18.66 3.08
C GLU A 24 -3.05 20.09 3.41
N ALA A 25 -1.74 20.34 3.41
CA ALA A 25 -1.20 21.69 3.59
C ALA A 25 -1.67 22.63 2.47
N TRP A 26 -1.72 22.16 1.23
CA TRP A 26 -2.26 22.92 0.10
C TRP A 26 -3.77 23.19 0.24
N GLN A 27 -4.56 22.20 0.67
CA GLN A 27 -6.00 22.38 0.94
C GLN A 27 -6.27 23.36 2.08
N ALA A 28 -5.39 23.44 3.06
CA ALA A 28 -5.50 24.35 4.19
C ALA A 28 -5.21 25.82 3.81
N TYR A 29 -4.70 26.11 2.61
CA TYR A 29 -4.65 27.49 2.12
C TYR A 29 -6.08 28.03 2.00
N GLU A 30 -6.47 28.88 2.96
CA GLU A 30 -7.76 29.58 2.95
C GLU A 30 -7.93 30.35 1.64
N MET A 31 -8.74 29.80 0.72
CA MET A 31 -9.50 30.47 -0.35
C MET A 31 -8.90 31.77 -0.94
N LEU A 32 -7.58 31.80 -1.16
CA LEU A 32 -6.96 32.74 -2.07
C LEU A 32 -7.42 32.35 -3.48
N PRO A 33 -7.60 33.32 -4.40
CA PRO A 33 -8.18 33.05 -5.71
C PRO A 33 -7.39 32.03 -6.55
N CYS A 34 -6.14 31.73 -6.17
CA CYS A 34 -5.38 30.55 -6.59
C CYS A 34 -4.20 30.34 -5.63
N PRO A 35 -4.24 29.37 -4.69
CA PRO A 35 -3.07 29.04 -3.88
C PRO A 35 -1.95 28.50 -4.80
N PRO A 36 -0.68 28.78 -4.48
CA PRO A 36 0.44 28.27 -5.28
C PRO A 36 0.39 26.74 -5.34
N LEU A 37 0.69 26.17 -6.50
CA LEU A 37 0.78 24.72 -6.65
C LEU A 37 1.84 24.18 -5.68
N PRO A 38 1.55 23.11 -4.92
CA PRO A 38 2.50 22.59 -3.97
C PRO A 38 3.64 21.86 -4.70
N GLU A 39 4.85 21.95 -4.15
CA GLU A 39 5.96 21.13 -4.60
C GLU A 39 5.73 19.67 -4.19
N ALA A 40 5.45 18.82 -5.17
CA ALA A 40 5.23 17.40 -4.92
C ALA A 40 6.56 16.71 -4.57
N PRO A 41 6.59 15.82 -3.55
CA PRO A 41 7.76 15.00 -3.28
C PRO A 41 8.16 14.19 -4.52
N HIS A 42 9.46 14.12 -4.80
CA HIS A 42 9.96 13.30 -5.92
C HIS A 42 9.65 11.82 -5.69
N PHE A 43 9.14 11.14 -6.72
CA PHE A 43 8.82 9.72 -6.62
C PHE A 43 10.12 8.89 -6.46
N PRO A 44 10.21 7.98 -5.48
CA PRO A 44 11.45 7.21 -5.26
C PRO A 44 11.78 6.28 -6.44
N GLU A 45 13.00 6.40 -6.97
CA GLU A 45 13.50 5.60 -8.11
C GLU A 45 13.36 4.08 -7.89
N ASP A 46 13.60 3.63 -6.65
CA ASP A 46 13.48 2.21 -6.26
C ASP A 46 12.08 1.61 -6.48
N LEU A 47 11.06 2.45 -6.58
CA LEU A 47 9.67 2.06 -6.75
C LEU A 47 9.22 2.06 -8.22
N HIS A 48 10.04 2.58 -9.15
CA HIS A 48 9.72 2.54 -10.58
C HIS A 48 9.55 1.09 -11.06
N ASP A 49 8.49 0.85 -11.84
CA ASP A 49 8.12 -0.49 -12.32
C ASP A 49 7.93 -1.57 -11.22
N MET A 50 7.67 -1.16 -9.98
CA MET A 50 7.44 -2.09 -8.87
C MET A 50 6.23 -3.00 -9.14
N ARG A 51 6.44 -4.31 -8.98
CA ARG A 51 5.44 -5.36 -9.17
C ARG A 51 4.92 -5.88 -7.84
N CYS A 52 3.69 -6.36 -7.81
CA CYS A 52 3.03 -6.82 -6.58
C CYS A 52 3.84 -7.81 -5.73
N GLY A 53 4.53 -8.79 -6.33
CA GLY A 53 5.44 -9.71 -5.62
C GLY A 53 4.79 -10.70 -4.63
N ALA A 54 3.48 -10.60 -4.37
CA ALA A 54 2.74 -11.53 -3.53
C ALA A 54 2.76 -12.96 -4.11
N LYS A 55 2.79 -13.97 -3.23
CA LYS A 55 2.76 -15.38 -3.64
C LYS A 55 1.41 -15.72 -4.27
N THR A 56 1.43 -16.15 -5.53
CA THR A 56 0.23 -16.60 -6.24
C THR A 56 -0.17 -18.02 -5.80
N ARG A 57 -1.34 -18.48 -6.23
CA ARG A 57 -1.82 -19.86 -6.00
C ARG A 57 -0.86 -20.93 -6.55
N LYS A 58 -0.10 -20.61 -7.60
CA LYS A 58 0.93 -21.47 -8.21
C LYS A 58 2.28 -21.43 -7.48
N GLY A 59 2.39 -20.68 -6.38
CA GLY A 59 3.61 -20.54 -5.60
C GLY A 59 4.62 -19.53 -6.15
N THR A 60 4.40 -18.99 -7.35
CA THR A 60 5.27 -17.98 -7.99
C THR A 60 4.89 -16.55 -7.59
N PRO A 61 5.81 -15.57 -7.66
CA PRO A 61 5.52 -14.17 -7.33
C PRO A 61 4.60 -13.50 -8.36
N CYS A 62 3.68 -12.68 -7.87
CA CYS A 62 2.75 -11.91 -8.71
C CYS A 62 3.50 -10.84 -9.51
N LYS A 63 3.33 -10.88 -10.83
CA LYS A 63 4.00 -9.98 -11.79
C LYS A 63 3.18 -8.73 -12.14
N GLN A 64 1.99 -8.53 -11.55
CA GLN A 64 1.13 -7.39 -11.86
C GLN A 64 1.82 -6.06 -11.52
N LYS A 65 1.77 -5.10 -12.45
CA LYS A 65 2.32 -3.74 -12.33
C LYS A 65 1.32 -2.75 -11.73
N ALA A 66 0.02 -2.96 -11.94
CA ALA A 66 -1.02 -2.14 -11.32
C ALA A 66 -1.07 -2.41 -9.80
N ILE A 67 -0.32 -1.61 -9.05
CA ILE A 67 -0.19 -1.66 -7.59
C ILE A 67 -0.88 -0.46 -6.96
N TYR A 68 -1.48 -0.66 -5.79
CA TYR A 68 -2.14 0.39 -5.01
C TYR A 68 -1.22 0.89 -3.89
N GLY A 69 -1.66 1.90 -3.12
CA GLY A 69 -0.84 2.55 -2.08
C GLY A 69 -0.27 1.63 -0.98
N ASN A 70 -0.80 0.41 -0.83
CA ASN A 70 -0.23 -0.61 0.07
C ASN A 70 0.87 -1.49 -0.58
N GLY A 71 1.19 -1.24 -1.85
CA GLY A 71 2.15 -1.97 -2.68
C GLY A 71 1.70 -3.37 -3.12
N ARG A 72 0.37 -3.60 -3.21
CA ARG A 72 -0.24 -4.84 -3.72
C ARG A 72 -1.24 -4.53 -4.84
N CYS A 73 -1.46 -5.50 -5.71
CA CYS A 73 -2.46 -5.38 -6.78
C CYS A 73 -3.87 -5.73 -6.29
N LYS A 74 -4.89 -5.44 -7.12
CA LYS A 74 -6.31 -5.69 -6.77
C LYS A 74 -6.59 -7.13 -6.30
N PHE A 75 -5.90 -8.13 -6.86
CA PHE A 75 -6.08 -9.54 -6.53
C PHE A 75 -5.41 -9.97 -5.22
N HIS A 76 -4.47 -9.18 -4.70
CA HIS A 76 -3.72 -9.49 -3.49
C HIS A 76 -3.96 -8.44 -2.39
N GLY A 77 -5.17 -7.89 -2.35
CA GLY A 77 -5.59 -6.96 -1.31
C GLY A 77 -5.20 -5.51 -1.55
N GLY A 78 -4.79 -5.13 -2.76
CA GLY A 78 -4.43 -3.75 -3.12
C GLY A 78 -5.53 -2.72 -2.79
N LEU A 79 -6.78 -3.10 -3.06
CA LEU A 79 -7.98 -2.30 -2.77
C LEU A 79 -8.51 -2.51 -1.34
N SER A 80 -7.93 -3.43 -0.57
CA SER A 80 -8.41 -3.72 0.77
C SER A 80 -7.87 -2.67 1.74
N THR A 81 -8.78 -2.06 2.50
CA THR A 81 -8.45 -1.15 3.60
C THR A 81 -8.18 -1.88 4.92
N GLY A 82 -8.41 -3.20 4.96
CA GLY A 82 -8.42 -3.99 6.19
C GLY A 82 -9.57 -3.62 7.15
N PRO A 83 -9.69 -4.33 8.28
CA PRO A 83 -10.67 -4.02 9.32
C PRO A 83 -10.29 -2.74 10.08
N ARG A 84 -11.21 -1.78 10.12
CA ARG A 84 -11.01 -0.49 10.82
C ARG A 84 -11.41 -0.54 12.30
N THR A 85 -12.35 -1.40 12.68
CA THR A 85 -12.85 -1.53 14.06
C THR A 85 -12.08 -2.57 14.87
N ALA A 86 -12.09 -2.44 16.20
CA ALA A 86 -11.48 -3.42 17.11
C ALA A 86 -12.09 -4.81 16.94
N GLU A 87 -13.42 -4.89 16.84
CA GLU A 87 -14.14 -6.14 16.61
C GLU A 87 -13.75 -6.79 15.26
N GLY A 88 -13.64 -5.99 14.19
CA GLY A 88 -13.20 -6.46 12.88
C GLY A 88 -11.77 -6.99 12.90
N LYS A 89 -10.87 -6.33 13.63
CA LYS A 89 -9.49 -6.79 13.84
C LYS A 89 -9.46 -8.12 14.60
N ALA A 90 -10.23 -8.24 15.68
CA ALA A 90 -10.35 -9.48 16.46
C ALA A 90 -10.90 -10.63 15.60
N ARG A 91 -11.93 -10.38 14.79
CA ARG A 91 -12.48 -11.36 13.84
C ARG A 91 -11.44 -11.82 12.83
N SER A 92 -10.68 -10.90 12.23
CA SER A 92 -9.62 -11.25 11.29
C SER A 92 -8.49 -12.04 11.94
N ALA A 93 -8.11 -11.72 13.18
CA ALA A 93 -7.06 -12.43 13.91
C ALA A 93 -7.43 -13.90 14.19
N ARG A 94 -8.71 -14.17 14.50
CA ARG A 94 -9.23 -15.54 14.72
C ARG A 94 -9.10 -16.46 13.50
N ASN A 95 -9.06 -15.92 12.28
CA ASN A 95 -8.88 -16.71 11.06
C ASN A 95 -7.49 -17.36 10.95
N TRP A 96 -6.50 -16.91 11.74
CA TRP A 96 -5.13 -17.42 11.70
C TRP A 96 -4.90 -18.74 12.47
N THR A 97 -5.94 -19.29 13.09
CA THR A 97 -5.89 -20.47 13.98
C THR A 97 -5.50 -21.80 13.31
N LYS A 98 -5.42 -21.87 11.98
CA LYS A 98 -5.15 -23.14 11.26
C LYS A 98 -3.66 -23.45 10.99
N ARG A 99 -2.72 -22.65 11.51
CA ARG A 99 -1.28 -22.82 11.19
C ARG A 99 -0.51 -23.74 12.14
N THR A 100 -1.11 -24.12 13.28
CA THR A 100 -0.53 -25.06 14.27
C THR A 100 -0.97 -26.50 14.05
N LEU A 101 -1.96 -26.75 13.19
CA LEU A 101 -2.34 -28.10 12.80
C LEU A 101 -1.39 -28.60 11.70
N PRO A 102 -0.82 -29.81 11.83
CA PRO A 102 -0.01 -30.40 10.77
C PRO A 102 -0.84 -30.45 9.48
N LYS A 103 -0.20 -30.12 8.35
CA LYS A 103 -0.84 -30.28 7.04
C LYS A 103 -1.13 -31.77 6.86
N ARG A 104 -2.40 -32.13 6.60
CA ARG A 104 -2.78 -33.47 6.12
C ARG A 104 -2.13 -33.75 4.78
#